data_AF-A0A0Q5CH57-F1
#
_entry.id   AF-A0A0Q5CH57-F1
#
_cell.length_a   1.000
_cell.length_b   1.000
_cell.length_c   1.000
_cell.angle_alpha   90.00
_cell.angle_beta   90.00
_cell.angle_gamma   90.00
#
_symmetry.space_group_name_H-M   'P 1'
#
loop_
_entity.id
_entity.type
_entity.pdbx_description
1 polymer ?
#
loop_
_entity_poly.entity_id
_entity_poly.type
_entity_poly.pdbx_seq_one_letter_code
_entity_poly.pdbx_strand_id
1 'polypeptide(L)'
;MSSTIRPKVIALALGAALVASLVGCSSPASDSPTPSADGAAAKWGSCMRDAGISIEDPSDAELASGGLRIPEGIDEDAFQRASAGCGGPKGASTAQKDTWTKQTQGYIACMAEAGITGFDESQAAQGTISWEGIDQETPAFKAADPACKKKHLSDWGGL
;
A
#
# COMPACT_ATOMS: atom_id res chain seq x y z
N MET A 1 -18.22 47.46 30.42
CA MET A 1 -19.31 47.82 29.48
C MET A 1 -18.70 48.75 28.45
N SER A 2 -18.33 48.25 27.27
CA SER A 2 -17.73 49.09 26.22
C SER A 2 -18.37 48.82 24.87
N SER A 3 -18.70 49.94 24.23
CA SER A 3 -19.51 50.17 23.03
C SER A 3 -18.94 49.66 21.71
N THR A 4 -19.87 49.32 20.82
CA THR A 4 -20.05 49.77 19.42
C THR A 4 -18.82 50.00 18.54
N ILE A 5 -18.80 49.41 17.33
CA ILE A 5 -18.60 50.06 16.01
C ILE A 5 -19.09 49.11 14.90
N ARG A 6 -19.92 49.61 13.99
CA ARG A 6 -20.28 49.00 12.69
C ARG A 6 -19.43 49.65 11.58
N PRO A 7 -19.18 48.94 10.48
CA PRO A 7 -19.52 49.56 9.20
C PRO A 7 -20.23 48.61 8.23
N LYS A 8 -21.20 49.18 7.51
CA LYS A 8 -21.84 48.63 6.33
C LYS A 8 -20.87 48.72 5.15
N VAL A 9 -20.83 47.71 4.29
CA VAL A 9 -20.41 47.90 2.89
C VAL A 9 -21.55 47.40 2.01
N ILE A 10 -22.09 48.33 1.24
CA ILE A 10 -23.21 48.20 0.33
C ILE A 10 -22.68 47.83 -1.06
N ALA A 11 -23.41 46.91 -1.68
CA ALA A 11 -23.55 46.60 -3.11
C ALA A 11 -22.70 47.38 -4.13
N LEU A 12 -22.03 46.63 -5.01
CA LEU A 12 -21.84 47.02 -6.40
C LEU A 12 -22.54 45.99 -7.30
N ALA A 13 -23.37 46.49 -8.20
CA ALA A 13 -24.30 45.74 -9.02
C ALA A 13 -23.91 45.80 -10.50
N LEU A 14 -24.36 44.78 -11.24
CA LEU A 14 -24.58 44.70 -12.70
C LEU A 14 -23.39 44.82 -13.65
N GLY A 15 -23.07 43.69 -14.27
CA GLY A 15 -22.48 43.58 -15.61
C GLY A 15 -23.03 42.33 -16.30
N ALA A 16 -23.81 42.52 -17.36
CA ALA A 16 -24.51 41.48 -18.11
C ALA A 16 -23.68 40.95 -19.28
N ALA A 17 -24.00 39.70 -19.65
CA ALA A 17 -24.02 39.12 -21.02
C ALA A 17 -22.98 38.04 -21.38
N LEU A 18 -23.53 36.95 -21.96
CA LEU A 18 -22.96 35.97 -22.90
C LEU A 18 -21.97 34.96 -22.26
N VAL A 19 -22.12 33.64 -22.34
CA VAL A 19 -22.16 32.78 -23.55
C VAL A 19 -22.70 31.39 -23.15
N ALA A 20 -23.48 30.76 -24.04
CA ALA A 20 -23.94 29.37 -23.95
C ALA A 20 -22.81 28.36 -24.23
N SER A 21 -23.01 27.12 -23.76
CA SER A 21 -22.30 25.86 -24.12
C SER A 21 -21.20 25.43 -23.15
N LEU A 22 -21.48 24.36 -22.40
CA LEU A 22 -20.76 23.07 -22.49
C LEU A 22 -21.35 22.08 -21.48
N VAL A 23 -21.86 20.97 -22.03
CA VAL A 23 -22.15 19.73 -21.31
C VAL A 23 -20.84 19.25 -20.69
N GLY A 24 -20.73 19.39 -19.36
CA GLY A 24 -19.65 18.82 -18.56
C GLY A 24 -20.18 17.58 -17.85
N CYS A 25 -19.78 16.41 -18.34
CA CYS A 25 -20.01 15.12 -17.69
C CYS A 25 -19.39 15.19 -16.28
N SER A 26 -20.23 15.21 -15.25
CA SER A 26 -19.78 15.03 -13.88
C SER A 26 -19.42 13.55 -13.73
N SER A 27 -18.17 13.22 -14.07
CA SER A 27 -17.56 12.00 -13.55
C SER A 27 -17.67 12.07 -12.02
N PRO A 28 -18.16 11.04 -11.33
CA PRO A 28 -17.96 10.97 -9.90
C PRO A 28 -16.44 11.03 -9.69
N ALA A 29 -15.97 12.11 -9.08
CA ALA A 29 -14.65 12.13 -8.50
C ALA A 29 -14.57 10.86 -7.66
N SER A 30 -13.59 10.00 -7.96
CA SER A 30 -13.24 8.92 -7.07
C SER A 30 -13.06 9.54 -5.69
N ASP A 31 -13.99 9.26 -4.79
CA ASP A 31 -13.82 9.44 -3.36
C ASP A 31 -12.60 8.60 -2.98
N SER A 32 -11.41 9.17 -3.13
CA SER A 32 -10.27 8.74 -2.34
C SER A 32 -10.72 8.95 -0.90
N PRO A 33 -10.86 7.89 -0.09
CA PRO A 33 -11.31 8.04 1.29
C PRO A 33 -10.35 9.02 1.95
N THR A 34 -10.85 10.20 2.29
CA THR A 34 -10.08 11.14 3.10
C THR A 34 -9.79 10.39 4.40
N PRO A 35 -8.52 10.21 4.81
CA PRO A 35 -8.22 9.53 6.06
C PRO A 35 -8.96 10.28 7.16
N SER A 36 -9.95 9.59 7.76
CA SER A 36 -10.72 10.19 8.84
C SER A 36 -9.74 10.46 9.97
N ALA A 37 -9.64 11.72 10.40
CA ALA A 37 -8.69 12.16 11.43
C ALA A 37 -8.88 11.42 12.79
N ASP A 38 -9.98 10.69 12.95
CA ASP A 38 -10.32 9.92 14.14
C ASP A 38 -10.22 8.39 13.96
N GLY A 39 -9.84 7.91 12.76
CA GLY A 39 -9.73 6.48 12.41
C GLY A 39 -8.64 5.74 13.17
N ALA A 40 -8.69 4.40 13.16
CA ALA A 40 -7.66 3.57 13.79
C ALA A 40 -6.30 3.78 13.13
N ALA A 41 -6.29 3.99 11.81
CA ALA A 41 -5.10 4.26 11.03
C ALA A 41 -4.48 5.62 11.32
N ALA A 42 -5.29 6.68 11.49
CA ALA A 42 -4.78 8.00 11.88
C ALA A 42 -4.14 7.97 13.27
N LYS A 43 -4.74 7.24 14.22
CA LYS A 43 -4.17 7.03 15.56
C LYS A 43 -2.87 6.22 15.52
N TRP A 44 -2.86 5.14 14.74
CA TRP A 44 -1.66 4.33 14.55
C TRP A 44 -0.53 5.14 13.93
N GLY A 45 -0.79 5.90 12.86
CA GLY A 45 0.21 6.71 12.20
C GLY A 45 0.70 7.89 13.03
N SER A 46 -0.16 8.49 13.86
CA SER A 46 0.28 9.45 14.89
C SER A 46 1.25 8.81 15.89
N CYS A 47 0.91 7.64 16.42
CA CYS A 47 1.79 6.90 17.33
C CYS A 47 3.14 6.55 16.67
N MET A 48 3.13 6.17 15.40
CA MET A 48 4.35 5.87 14.65
C MET A 48 5.25 7.11 14.52
N ARG A 49 4.67 8.28 14.21
CA ARG A 49 5.42 9.55 14.18
C ARG A 49 5.99 9.92 15.55
N ASP A 50 5.22 9.72 16.61
CA ASP A 50 5.67 9.93 17.99
C ASP A 50 6.80 8.96 18.38
N ALA A 51 6.83 7.76 17.80
CA ALA A 51 7.91 6.78 17.93
C ALA A 51 9.13 7.10 17.04
N GLY A 52 9.11 8.22 16.30
CA GLY A 52 10.20 8.67 15.43
C GLY A 52 10.17 8.06 14.01
N ILE A 53 9.08 7.38 13.64
CA ILE A 53 8.88 6.80 12.32
C ILE A 53 7.95 7.71 11.52
N SER A 54 8.51 8.51 10.61
CA SER A 54 7.73 9.40 9.75
C SER A 54 7.09 8.62 8.61
N ILE A 55 5.78 8.41 8.71
CA ILE A 55 4.98 7.71 7.70
C ILE A 55 3.73 8.52 7.31
N GLU A 56 3.27 8.29 6.08
CA GLU A 56 1.93 8.66 5.63
C GLU A 56 0.89 7.82 6.40
N ASP A 57 -0.22 8.41 6.82
CA ASP A 57 -1.30 7.68 7.47
C ASP A 57 -1.99 6.76 6.44
N PRO A 58 -2.08 5.44 6.69
CA PRO A 58 -2.79 4.54 5.80
C PRO A 58 -4.31 4.74 5.95
N SER A 59 -5.09 4.12 5.07
CA SER A 59 -6.52 3.91 5.36
C SER A 59 -6.72 2.86 6.45
N ASP A 60 -7.89 2.88 7.11
CA ASP A 60 -8.28 1.85 8.08
C ASP A 60 -8.31 0.45 7.44
N ALA A 61 -8.68 0.35 6.15
CA ALA A 61 -8.69 -0.90 5.42
C ALA A 61 -7.27 -1.45 5.18
N GLU A 62 -6.33 -0.58 4.83
CA GLU A 62 -4.92 -0.96 4.67
C GLU A 62 -4.31 -1.43 5.99
N LEU A 63 -4.54 -0.69 7.08
CA LEU A 63 -4.11 -1.11 8.42
C LEU A 63 -4.71 -2.46 8.83
N ALA A 64 -6.01 -2.66 8.57
CA ALA A 64 -6.70 -3.91 8.93
C ALA A 64 -6.24 -5.12 8.10
N SER A 65 -5.85 -4.91 6.83
CA SER A 65 -5.36 -5.97 5.95
C SER A 65 -3.96 -6.46 6.30
N GLY A 66 -3.19 -5.68 7.07
CA GLY A 66 -1.78 -5.98 7.35
C GLY A 66 -0.83 -5.71 6.16
N GLY A 67 -1.34 -5.21 5.03
CA GLY A 67 -0.58 -4.93 3.81
C GLY A 67 0.23 -3.63 3.83
N LEU A 68 0.66 -3.17 5.01
CA LEU A 68 1.40 -1.93 5.15
C LEU A 68 2.80 -2.05 4.54
N ARG A 69 3.12 -1.14 3.63
CA ARG A 69 4.48 -1.01 3.10
C ARG A 69 5.33 -0.12 3.99
N ILE A 70 6.57 -0.55 4.20
CA ILE A 70 7.57 0.23 4.91
C ILE A 70 8.15 1.24 3.91
N PRO A 71 8.15 2.55 4.23
CA PRO A 71 8.79 3.55 3.39
C PRO A 71 10.29 3.27 3.19
N GLU A 72 10.82 3.69 2.05
CA GLU A 72 12.25 3.56 1.76
C GLU A 72 13.10 4.31 2.79
N GLY A 73 14.26 3.73 3.13
CA GLY A 73 15.19 4.33 4.08
C GLY A 73 14.82 4.18 5.55
N ILE A 74 13.72 3.48 5.88
CA ILE A 74 13.35 3.14 7.25
C ILE A 74 13.86 1.73 7.59
N ASP A 75 14.47 1.58 8.76
CA ASP A 75 14.85 0.27 9.31
C ASP A 75 13.61 -0.59 9.54
N GLU A 76 13.53 -1.73 8.87
CA GLU A 76 12.36 -2.61 8.91
C GLU A 76 12.07 -3.10 10.33
N ASP A 77 13.10 -3.46 11.09
CA ASP A 77 12.92 -3.95 12.45
C ASP A 77 12.43 -2.84 13.39
N ALA A 78 12.91 -1.60 13.23
CA ALA A 78 12.41 -0.44 13.95
C ALA A 78 10.95 -0.15 13.62
N PHE A 79 10.57 -0.21 12.34
CA PHE A 79 9.19 -0.05 11.90
C PHE A 79 8.28 -1.13 12.51
N GLN A 80 8.68 -2.40 12.47
CA GLN A 80 7.87 -3.50 13.00
C GLN A 80 7.69 -3.42 14.51
N ARG A 81 8.76 -3.06 15.24
CA ARG A 81 8.68 -2.82 16.70
C ARG A 81 7.75 -1.65 17.04
N ALA A 82 7.90 -0.52 16.34
CA ALA A 82 7.05 0.65 16.54
C ALA A 82 5.59 0.33 16.21
N SER A 83 5.33 -0.32 15.06
CA SER A 83 4.00 -0.70 14.63
C SER A 83 3.31 -1.61 15.65
N ALA A 84 4.00 -2.65 16.14
CA ALA A 84 3.49 -3.52 17.18
C ALA A 84 3.21 -2.77 18.49
N GLY A 85 4.09 -1.83 18.88
CA GLY A 85 3.89 -0.96 20.05
C GLY A 85 2.68 -0.02 19.90
N CYS A 86 2.39 0.40 18.66
CA CYS A 86 1.25 1.24 18.30
C CYS A 86 -0.04 0.46 18.05
N GLY A 87 -0.09 -0.85 18.35
CA GLY A 87 -1.28 -1.69 18.15
C GLY A 87 -1.54 -2.08 16.70
N GLY A 88 -0.55 -1.90 15.83
CA GLY A 88 -0.59 -2.34 14.44
C GLY A 88 -0.47 -3.86 14.27
N PRO A 89 -0.66 -4.35 13.04
CA PRO A 89 -0.49 -5.76 12.72
C PRO A 89 0.91 -6.23 13.08
N LYS A 90 1.00 -7.41 13.69
CA LYS A 90 2.31 -8.03 13.95
C LYS A 90 2.89 -8.47 12.62
N GLY A 91 4.05 -7.90 12.26
CA GLY A 91 4.81 -8.37 11.11
C GLY A 91 5.22 -9.83 11.26
N ALA A 92 5.67 -10.39 10.14
CA ALA A 92 6.19 -11.76 10.12
C ALA A 92 7.39 -11.90 11.06
N SER A 93 7.42 -12.98 11.83
CA SER A 93 8.59 -13.36 12.62
C SER A 93 9.79 -13.70 11.72
N THR A 94 11.01 -13.62 12.25
CA THR A 94 12.23 -14.05 11.52
C THR A 94 12.10 -15.46 10.96
N ALA A 95 11.56 -16.40 11.74
CA ALA A 95 11.33 -17.77 11.29
C ALA A 95 10.35 -17.85 10.11
N GLN A 96 9.32 -17.00 10.08
CA GLN A 96 8.40 -16.91 8.94
C GLN A 96 9.11 -16.31 7.72
N LYS A 97 9.87 -15.23 7.89
CA LYS A 97 10.65 -14.60 6.80
C LYS A 97 11.67 -15.59 6.20
N ASP A 98 12.37 -16.35 7.02
CA ASP A 98 13.31 -17.38 6.58
C ASP A 98 12.59 -18.50 5.81
N THR A 99 11.38 -18.86 6.25
CA THR A 99 10.56 -19.85 5.56
C THR A 99 10.16 -19.34 4.18
N TRP A 100 9.64 -18.12 4.09
CA TRP A 100 9.25 -17.50 2.82
C TRP A 100 10.43 -17.32 1.87
N THR A 101 11.59 -16.91 2.38
CA THR A 101 12.83 -16.81 1.61
C THR A 101 13.18 -18.14 0.93
N LYS A 102 13.18 -19.24 1.69
CA LYS A 102 13.47 -20.58 1.15
C LYS A 102 12.41 -21.04 0.16
N GLN A 103 11.14 -20.79 0.45
CA GLN A 103 10.01 -21.13 -0.41
C GLN A 103 10.09 -20.40 -1.75
N THR A 104 10.31 -19.09 -1.72
CA THR A 104 10.48 -18.25 -2.90
C THR A 104 11.70 -18.65 -3.73
N GLN A 105 12.84 -18.91 -3.09
CA GLN A 105 14.03 -19.43 -3.79
C GLN A 105 13.75 -20.77 -4.49
N GLY A 106 13.05 -21.67 -3.82
CA GLY A 106 12.63 -22.95 -4.43
C GLY A 106 11.66 -22.76 -5.60
N TYR A 107 10.72 -21.83 -5.49
CA TYR A 107 9.80 -21.47 -6.57
C TYR A 107 10.56 -20.92 -7.78
N ILE A 108 11.46 -19.95 -7.59
CA ILE A 108 12.25 -19.34 -8.67
C ILE A 108 13.13 -20.39 -9.35
N ALA A 109 13.79 -21.27 -8.59
CA ALA A 109 14.57 -22.36 -9.16
C ALA A 109 13.71 -23.30 -10.04
N CYS A 110 12.53 -23.68 -9.56
CA CYS A 110 11.58 -24.50 -10.32
C CYS A 110 11.12 -23.83 -11.62
N MET A 111 10.86 -22.52 -11.58
CA MET A 111 10.49 -21.75 -12.78
C MET A 111 11.65 -21.63 -13.78
N ALA A 112 12.88 -21.49 -13.29
CA ALA A 112 14.08 -21.47 -14.12
C ALA A 112 14.33 -22.82 -14.83
N GLU A 113 14.07 -23.95 -14.15
CA GLU A 113 14.11 -25.29 -14.78
C GLU A 113 13.08 -25.44 -15.92
N ALA A 114 11.95 -24.73 -15.82
CA ALA A 114 10.95 -24.66 -16.87
C ALA A 114 11.25 -23.61 -17.96
N GLY A 115 12.41 -22.95 -17.88
CA GLY A 115 12.87 -21.93 -18.85
C GLY A 115 12.31 -20.53 -18.61
N ILE A 116 11.57 -20.30 -17.51
CA ILE A 116 11.15 -18.95 -17.11
C ILE A 116 12.29 -18.31 -16.32
N THR A 117 12.92 -17.31 -16.91
CA THR A 117 14.02 -16.55 -16.30
C THR A 117 13.63 -15.07 -16.16
N GLY A 118 14.43 -14.28 -15.46
CA GLY A 118 14.16 -12.86 -15.24
C GLY A 118 13.58 -12.51 -13.87
N PHE A 119 13.52 -13.47 -12.94
CA PHE A 119 13.21 -13.17 -11.54
C PHE A 119 14.33 -12.35 -10.89
N ASP A 120 13.94 -11.40 -10.05
CA ASP A 120 14.86 -10.58 -9.27
C ASP A 120 15.38 -11.35 -8.05
N GLU A 121 16.70 -11.58 -8.00
CA GLU A 121 17.35 -12.31 -6.92
C GLU A 121 17.24 -11.59 -5.56
N SER A 122 17.15 -10.25 -5.56
CA SER A 122 16.99 -9.48 -4.32
C SER A 122 15.64 -9.76 -3.64
N GLN A 123 14.61 -10.08 -4.43
CA GLN A 123 13.28 -10.39 -3.93
C GLN A 123 13.20 -11.82 -3.40
N ALA A 124 13.93 -12.74 -4.03
CA ALA A 124 14.14 -14.08 -3.49
C ALA A 124 14.69 -14.01 -2.05
N ALA A 125 15.63 -13.09 -1.80
CA ALA A 125 16.21 -12.85 -0.48
C ALA A 125 15.24 -12.18 0.51
N GLN A 126 14.18 -11.52 0.02
CA GLN A 126 13.11 -10.92 0.84
C GLN A 126 11.90 -11.84 1.00
N GLY A 127 11.92 -13.04 0.39
CA GLY A 127 10.80 -13.95 0.37
C GLY A 127 9.61 -13.45 -0.47
N THR A 128 9.84 -12.56 -1.43
CA THR A 128 8.81 -11.97 -2.31
C THR A 128 9.02 -12.36 -3.77
N ILE A 129 7.96 -12.31 -4.57
CA ILE A 129 8.01 -12.61 -6.01
C ILE A 129 7.42 -11.42 -6.78
N SER A 130 8.21 -10.83 -7.67
CA SER A 130 7.75 -9.91 -8.70
C SER A 130 7.60 -10.65 -10.02
N TRP A 131 6.61 -10.22 -10.77
CA TRP A 131 6.33 -10.69 -12.12
C TRP A 131 6.79 -9.69 -13.18
N GLU A 132 7.46 -8.62 -12.78
CA GLU A 132 7.97 -7.61 -13.69
C GLU A 132 8.94 -8.26 -14.70
N GLY A 133 8.70 -8.00 -15.99
CA GLY A 133 9.50 -8.59 -17.07
C GLY A 133 9.20 -10.07 -17.38
N ILE A 134 8.26 -10.71 -16.67
CA ILE A 134 7.88 -12.11 -16.91
C ILE A 134 6.55 -12.19 -17.67
N ASP A 135 6.58 -12.85 -18.84
CA ASP A 135 5.38 -13.12 -19.62
C ASP A 135 4.62 -14.34 -19.08
N GLN A 136 3.56 -14.05 -18.33
CA GLN A 136 2.69 -15.04 -17.70
C GLN A 136 1.73 -15.72 -18.69
N GLU A 137 1.61 -15.20 -19.91
CA GLU A 137 0.71 -15.74 -20.92
C GLU A 137 1.30 -16.92 -21.70
N THR A 138 2.62 -17.12 -21.58
CA THR A 138 3.32 -18.20 -22.26
C THR A 138 2.84 -19.59 -21.82
N PRO A 139 2.80 -20.59 -22.72
CA PRO A 139 2.48 -21.96 -22.35
C PRO A 139 3.42 -22.54 -21.29
N ALA A 140 4.70 -22.17 -21.32
CA ALA A 140 5.70 -22.60 -20.35
C ALA A 140 5.35 -22.11 -18.94
N PHE A 141 5.02 -20.81 -18.79
CA PHE A 141 4.62 -20.25 -17.50
C PHE A 141 3.35 -20.91 -16.97
N LYS A 142 2.30 -20.99 -17.79
CA LYS A 142 1.00 -21.58 -17.40
C LYS A 142 1.12 -23.05 -16.98
N ALA A 143 2.07 -23.79 -17.54
CA ALA A 143 2.34 -25.17 -17.15
C ALA A 143 3.16 -25.25 -15.85
N ALA A 144 4.19 -24.41 -15.71
CA ALA A 144 5.14 -24.46 -14.60
C ALA A 144 4.60 -23.87 -13.30
N ASP A 145 3.96 -22.69 -13.37
CA ASP A 145 3.52 -21.91 -12.21
C ASP A 145 2.68 -22.72 -11.20
N PRO A 146 1.58 -23.41 -11.58
CA PRO A 146 0.80 -24.15 -10.61
C PRO A 146 1.57 -25.32 -9.98
N ALA A 147 2.47 -25.97 -10.73
CA ALA A 147 3.30 -27.05 -10.21
C ALA A 147 4.36 -26.53 -9.22
N CYS A 148 5.03 -25.44 -9.57
CA CYS A 148 6.04 -24.80 -8.73
C CYS A 148 5.42 -24.19 -7.47
N LYS A 149 4.28 -23.49 -7.58
CA LYS A 149 3.50 -22.97 -6.43
C LYS A 149 3.13 -24.08 -5.47
N LYS A 150 2.57 -25.17 -5.99
CA LYS A 150 2.17 -26.31 -5.15
C LYS A 150 3.35 -26.93 -4.40
N LYS A 151 4.53 -26.98 -5.01
CA LYS A 151 5.71 -27.62 -4.43
C LYS A 151 6.44 -26.73 -3.42
N HIS A 152 6.45 -25.42 -3.66
CA HIS A 152 7.33 -24.51 -2.93
C HIS A 152 6.59 -23.42 -2.14
N LEU A 153 5.33 -23.12 -2.45
CA LEU A 153 4.56 -22.03 -1.84
C LEU A 153 3.27 -22.54 -1.14
N SER A 154 3.20 -23.81 -0.77
CA SER A 154 1.98 -24.44 -0.22
C SER A 154 1.51 -23.84 1.11
N ASP A 155 2.41 -23.21 1.89
CA ASP A 155 2.09 -22.57 3.17
C ASP A 155 1.94 -21.04 3.06
N TRP A 156 2.07 -20.48 1.86
CA TRP A 156 1.78 -19.08 1.58
C TRP A 156 0.26 -18.90 1.57
N GLY A 157 -0.29 -18.78 2.78
CA GLY A 157 -1.73 -18.75 3.02
C GLY A 157 -2.41 -17.52 2.42
N GLY A 158 -3.18 -17.76 1.36
CA GLY A 158 -4.38 -17.01 1.01
C GLY A 158 -4.17 -15.73 0.20
N LEU A 159 -4.15 -15.87 -1.13
CA LEU A 159 -4.86 -14.94 -2.01
C LEU A 159 -6.29 -15.46 -2.21
#